data_AF-A0A4S1CHL9-F1
#
_entry.id   AF-A0A4S1CHL9-F1
#
_cell.length_a   1.000
_cell.length_b   1.000
_cell.length_c   1.000
_cell.angle_alpha   90.00
_cell.angle_beta   90.00
_cell.angle_gamma   90.00
#
_symmetry.space_group_name_H-M   'P 1'
#
loop_
_entity.id
_entity.type
_entity.pdbx_description
1 polymer ?
#
loop_
_entity_poly.entity_id
_entity_poly.type
_entity_poly.pdbx_seq_one_letter_code
_entity_poly.pdbx_strand_id
1 'polypeptide(L)'
;MKKLILAAAAALMFSTSAFAEPVLQLYIPGATYDSTETWVTTSNSFTLWVLGWGNKEPITNVFLSAAFKTGETGTITLTPTTAASPVIDPSTPSAPTVGPSGVGDQPVLGDGSLLPSHGIYGAGTSWVSFGLGDFTLTDSMIGDFSVTAPDLSTLSTPGQINAYTVDITGYASGVHFDAYDHILSGNHVSYLFAPFSHDAEGGGNPPVPEPGTIVLLGAGFLGLAIYGKRRQRS
;
A
#
# COMPACT_ATOMS: atom_id res chain seq x y z
N MET A 1 37.89 -29.57 1.02
CA MET A 1 36.69 -29.39 1.88
C MET A 1 36.78 -28.13 2.75
N LYS A 2 37.76 -27.94 3.64
CA LYS A 2 37.87 -26.74 4.50
C LYS A 2 37.90 -25.38 3.76
N LYS A 3 38.58 -25.31 2.61
CA LYS A 3 38.65 -24.09 1.78
C LYS A 3 37.31 -23.73 1.10
N LEU A 4 36.47 -24.72 0.79
CA LEU A 4 35.13 -24.51 0.22
C LEU A 4 34.15 -24.00 1.28
N ILE A 5 34.26 -24.47 2.52
CA ILE A 5 33.45 -23.99 3.65
C ILE A 5 33.79 -22.52 3.99
N LEU A 6 35.07 -22.15 3.99
CA LEU A 6 35.48 -20.75 4.21
C LEU A 6 35.00 -19.82 3.09
N ALA A 7 35.03 -20.26 1.83
CA ALA A 7 34.55 -19.47 0.70
C ALA A 7 33.02 -19.26 0.73
N ALA A 8 32.26 -20.29 1.12
CA ALA A 8 30.81 -20.17 1.29
C ALA A 8 30.42 -19.26 2.46
N ALA A 9 31.14 -19.35 3.59
CA ALA A 9 30.94 -18.47 4.74
C ALA A 9 31.29 -17.00 4.41
N ALA A 10 32.34 -16.76 3.63
CA ALA A 10 32.67 -15.42 3.15
C ALA A 10 31.61 -14.87 2.18
N ALA A 11 31.08 -15.70 1.28
CA ALA A 11 30.02 -15.29 0.33
C ALA A 11 28.71 -14.90 1.03
N LEU A 12 28.35 -15.57 2.13
CA LEU A 12 27.17 -15.22 2.95
C LEU A 12 27.32 -13.85 3.64
N MET A 13 28.56 -13.44 3.96
CA MET A 13 28.84 -12.12 4.57
C MET A 13 28.75 -10.96 3.58
N PHE A 14 28.64 -11.21 2.27
CA PHE A 14 28.44 -10.20 1.24
C PHE A 14 27.02 -10.22 0.64
N SER A 15 26.05 -10.84 1.32
CA SER A 15 24.65 -10.76 0.91
C SER A 15 24.13 -9.34 1.17
N THR A 16 24.15 -8.49 0.15
CA THR A 16 23.42 -7.22 0.17
C THR A 16 21.93 -7.53 0.08
N SER A 17 21.15 -6.98 1.00
CA SER A 17 19.68 -6.98 0.87
C SER A 17 19.32 -6.27 -0.43
N ALA A 18 18.74 -7.01 -1.37
CA ALA A 18 18.08 -6.42 -2.53
C ALA A 18 16.66 -6.05 -2.09
N PHE A 19 16.44 -4.77 -1.80
CA PHE A 19 15.08 -4.25 -1.63
C PHE A 19 14.50 -4.09 -3.03
N ALA A 20 13.51 -4.93 -3.36
CA ALA A 20 12.80 -4.80 -4.62
C ALA A 20 11.79 -3.66 -4.45
N GLU A 21 12.13 -2.49 -4.99
CA GLU A 21 11.21 -1.36 -5.02
C GLU A 21 9.96 -1.75 -5.83
N PRO A 22 8.75 -1.59 -5.26
CA PRO A 22 7.52 -1.91 -5.98
C PRO A 22 7.38 -1.08 -7.24
N VAL A 23 6.94 -1.76 -8.31
CA VAL A 23 6.64 -1.15 -9.61
C VAL A 23 5.49 -0.15 -9.51
N LEU A 24 4.51 -0.43 -8.65
CA LEU A 24 3.39 0.44 -8.32
C LEU A 24 3.19 0.41 -6.80
N GLN A 25 2.90 1.55 -6.19
CA GLN A 25 2.71 1.67 -4.74
C GLN A 25 1.88 2.92 -4.39
N LEU A 26 1.27 2.92 -3.21
CA LEU A 26 0.57 4.05 -2.62
C LEU A 26 1.34 4.59 -1.41
N TYR A 27 1.19 5.89 -1.17
CA TYR A 27 1.74 6.55 0.01
C TYR A 27 0.86 7.72 0.44
N ILE A 28 0.66 7.87 1.75
CA ILE A 28 0.02 9.05 2.35
C ILE A 28 1.07 9.80 3.20
N PRO A 29 1.53 10.99 2.77
CA PRO A 29 2.44 11.80 3.57
C PRO A 29 1.88 12.11 4.96
N GLY A 30 2.63 11.74 5.99
CA GLY A 30 2.25 11.95 7.40
C GLY A 30 1.28 10.92 7.97
N ALA A 31 0.89 9.89 7.20
CA ALA A 31 0.15 8.75 7.72
C ALA A 31 1.03 7.84 8.61
N THR A 32 0.37 6.92 9.32
CA THR A 32 1.04 5.87 10.08
C THR A 32 1.01 4.58 9.27
N TYR A 33 2.17 3.94 9.11
CA TYR A 33 2.25 2.58 8.58
C TYR A 33 1.93 1.60 9.71
N ASP A 34 0.90 0.78 9.54
CA ASP A 34 0.38 -0.06 10.61
C ASP A 34 0.84 -1.53 10.51
N SER A 35 0.32 -2.37 11.41
CA SER A 35 0.69 -3.80 11.44
C SER A 35 0.06 -4.63 10.31
N THR A 36 -0.89 -4.09 9.55
CA THR A 36 -1.43 -4.73 8.35
C THR A 36 -0.65 -4.36 7.09
N GLU A 37 0.45 -3.61 7.25
CA GLU A 37 1.30 -3.14 6.16
C GLU A 37 0.63 -2.08 5.28
N THR A 38 -0.31 -1.31 5.87
CA THR A 38 -1.08 -0.28 5.16
C THR A 38 -0.71 1.13 5.64
N TRP A 39 -0.71 2.12 4.75
CA TRP A 39 -0.64 3.53 5.14
C TRP A 39 -2.01 4.03 5.62
N VAL A 40 -2.16 4.25 6.92
CA VAL A 40 -3.45 4.62 7.53
C VAL A 40 -3.45 6.07 8.02
N THR A 41 -4.50 6.81 7.65
CA THR A 41 -4.82 8.11 8.23
C THR A 41 -6.27 8.19 8.68
N THR A 42 -6.50 8.88 9.81
CA THR A 42 -7.86 9.15 10.32
C THR A 42 -8.47 10.41 9.72
N SER A 43 -7.69 11.16 8.94
CA SER A 43 -8.17 12.37 8.29
C SER A 43 -9.09 12.03 7.12
N ASN A 44 -10.17 12.78 6.97
CA ASN A 44 -11.03 12.75 5.79
C ASN A 44 -10.47 13.59 4.63
N SER A 45 -9.44 14.41 4.87
CA SER A 45 -8.73 15.19 3.85
C SER A 45 -7.23 14.95 3.97
N PHE A 46 -6.62 14.39 2.94
CA PHE A 46 -5.19 14.05 2.93
C PHE A 46 -4.65 14.04 1.51
N THR A 47 -3.34 14.04 1.36
CA THR A 47 -2.70 13.83 0.05
C THR A 47 -2.40 12.35 -0.13
N LEU A 48 -2.82 11.77 -1.24
CA LEU A 48 -2.47 10.42 -1.66
C LEU A 48 -1.52 10.50 -2.84
N TRP A 49 -0.41 9.77 -2.77
CA TRP A 49 0.52 9.59 -3.88
C TRP A 49 0.31 8.20 -4.47
N VAL A 50 0.13 8.14 -5.78
CA VAL A 50 0.20 6.90 -6.56
C VAL A 50 1.53 6.95 -7.31
N LEU A 51 2.45 6.08 -6.94
CA LEU A 51 3.82 6.08 -7.47
C LEU A 51 4.01 4.89 -8.38
N GLY A 52 4.65 5.13 -9.53
CA GLY A 52 4.95 4.07 -10.48
C GLY A 52 6.31 4.22 -11.15
N TRP A 53 6.98 3.10 -11.35
CA TRP A 53 8.14 2.92 -12.23
C TRP A 53 7.86 1.66 -13.03
N GLY A 54 7.76 1.75 -14.36
CA GLY A 54 7.49 0.56 -15.19
C GLY A 54 8.74 -0.15 -15.70
N ASN A 55 9.89 0.02 -15.03
CA ASN A 55 11.14 -0.70 -15.30
C ASN A 55 11.54 -0.69 -16.79
N LYS A 56 11.56 0.53 -17.36
CA LYS A 56 11.85 0.92 -18.76
C LYS A 56 10.63 1.02 -19.69
N GLU A 57 9.48 0.53 -19.29
CA GLU A 57 8.23 0.70 -20.05
C GLU A 57 7.22 1.53 -19.24
N PRO A 58 6.23 2.18 -19.87
CA PRO A 58 5.14 2.81 -19.15
C PRO A 58 4.24 1.81 -18.43
N ILE A 59 3.65 2.24 -17.33
CA ILE A 59 2.50 1.56 -16.71
C ILE A 59 1.24 2.10 -17.40
N THR A 60 0.38 1.23 -17.90
CA THR A 60 -0.69 1.57 -18.87
C THR A 60 -2.07 1.29 -18.31
N ASN A 61 -2.94 2.31 -18.35
CA ASN A 61 -4.33 2.29 -17.89
C ASN A 61 -4.49 2.17 -16.37
N VAL A 62 -3.77 3.00 -15.60
CA VAL A 62 -3.72 2.87 -14.13
C VAL A 62 -5.07 3.23 -13.55
N PHE A 63 -5.56 2.38 -12.64
CA PHE A 63 -6.72 2.64 -11.84
C PHE A 63 -6.37 2.71 -10.35
N LEU A 64 -7.07 3.59 -9.64
CA LEU A 64 -7.15 3.61 -8.18
C LEU A 64 -8.54 3.11 -7.78
N SER A 65 -8.62 1.91 -7.21
CA SER A 65 -9.83 1.41 -6.56
C SER A 65 -9.99 2.05 -5.19
N ALA A 66 -11.22 2.42 -4.83
CA ALA A 66 -11.61 2.87 -3.52
C ALA A 66 -12.73 1.96 -2.98
N ALA A 67 -12.40 1.14 -2.00
CA ALA A 67 -13.28 0.17 -1.37
C ALA A 67 -13.82 0.69 -0.03
N PHE A 68 -15.11 0.47 0.20
CA PHE A 68 -15.83 0.93 1.39
C PHE A 68 -16.93 -0.07 1.77
N LYS A 69 -17.44 0.03 2.99
CA LYS A 69 -18.46 -0.88 3.48
C LYS A 69 -19.77 -0.74 2.71
N THR A 70 -20.33 -1.86 2.24
CA THR A 70 -21.61 -1.88 1.55
C THR A 70 -22.72 -1.31 2.44
N GLY A 71 -23.50 -0.40 1.87
CA GLY A 71 -24.58 0.32 2.55
C GLY A 71 -24.17 1.69 3.09
N GLU A 72 -22.88 2.03 3.10
CA GLU A 72 -22.43 3.41 3.30
C GLU A 72 -22.60 4.24 2.02
N THR A 73 -22.88 5.52 2.18
CA THR A 73 -23.09 6.47 1.07
C THR A 73 -22.28 7.72 1.32
N GLY A 74 -21.59 8.20 0.29
CA GLY A 74 -20.65 9.29 0.45
C GLY A 74 -20.11 9.84 -0.85
N THR A 75 -19.07 10.64 -0.74
CA THR A 75 -18.30 11.15 -1.87
C THR A 75 -16.82 10.96 -1.61
N ILE A 76 -16.08 10.53 -2.63
CA ILE A 76 -14.62 10.57 -2.67
C ILE A 76 -14.24 11.51 -3.80
N THR A 77 -13.53 12.58 -3.49
CA THR A 77 -13.03 13.54 -4.49
C THR A 77 -11.51 13.41 -4.58
N LEU A 78 -10.99 13.33 -5.79
CA LEU A 78 -9.56 13.32 -6.08
C LEU A 78 -9.22 14.59 -6.87
N THR A 79 -8.54 15.53 -6.23
CA THR A 79 -8.09 16.77 -6.87
C THR A 79 -6.61 16.67 -7.20
N PRO A 80 -6.20 16.73 -8.47
CA PRO A 80 -4.78 16.71 -8.84
C PRO A 80 -3.97 17.78 -8.11
N THR A 81 -2.80 17.39 -7.62
CA THR A 81 -1.85 18.27 -6.94
C THR A 81 -0.42 17.79 -7.24
N THR A 82 0.58 18.44 -6.67
CA THR A 82 1.99 18.01 -6.74
C THR A 82 2.40 17.30 -5.46
N ALA A 83 3.32 16.35 -5.52
CA ALA A 83 3.94 15.84 -4.30
C ALA A 83 4.68 16.97 -3.56
N ALA A 84 4.50 17.04 -2.24
CA ALA A 84 5.19 18.01 -1.40
C ALA A 84 6.53 17.45 -0.91
N SER A 85 7.35 18.32 -0.31
CA SER A 85 8.57 17.95 0.41
C SER A 85 8.33 16.72 1.31
N PRO A 86 9.25 15.74 1.30
CA PRO A 86 10.64 15.83 0.85
C PRO A 86 10.95 15.44 -0.60
N VAL A 87 9.98 14.92 -1.36
CA VAL A 87 10.22 14.51 -2.75
C VAL A 87 10.10 15.71 -3.68
N ILE A 88 10.97 15.78 -4.70
CA ILE A 88 10.83 16.73 -5.80
C ILE A 88 9.97 16.06 -6.86
N ASP A 89 8.79 16.60 -7.07
CA ASP A 89 7.81 16.15 -8.06
C ASP A 89 7.29 17.37 -8.83
N PRO A 90 7.76 17.60 -10.06
CA PRO A 90 7.42 18.82 -10.80
C PRO A 90 6.09 18.72 -11.54
N SER A 91 5.53 17.52 -11.72
CA SER A 91 4.32 17.31 -12.50
C SER A 91 3.04 17.32 -11.66
N THR A 92 1.95 17.70 -12.30
CA THR A 92 0.60 17.57 -11.75
C THR A 92 -0.14 16.61 -12.66
N PRO A 93 -0.79 15.56 -12.14
CA PRO A 93 -1.48 14.60 -12.96
C PRO A 93 -2.73 15.19 -13.62
N SER A 94 -3.27 14.47 -14.60
CA SER A 94 -4.59 14.79 -15.14
C SER A 94 -5.69 14.52 -14.11
N ALA A 95 -6.85 15.16 -14.28
CA ALA A 95 -8.01 14.88 -13.46
C ALA A 95 -8.46 13.41 -13.64
N PRO A 96 -8.70 12.65 -12.55
CA PRO A 96 -9.14 11.27 -12.68
C PRO A 96 -10.50 11.15 -13.36
N THR A 97 -10.68 10.08 -14.12
CA THR A 97 -11.96 9.72 -14.73
C THR A 97 -12.67 8.66 -13.90
N VAL A 98 -14.01 8.71 -13.83
CA VAL A 98 -14.77 7.64 -13.17
C VAL A 98 -14.59 6.34 -13.95
N GLY A 99 -14.13 5.29 -13.25
CA GLY A 99 -13.92 3.96 -13.76
C GLY A 99 -15.03 2.98 -13.38
N PRO A 100 -14.74 1.67 -13.48
CA PRO A 100 -15.67 0.62 -13.05
C PRO A 100 -16.02 0.69 -11.55
N SER A 101 -17.12 0.07 -11.17
CA SER A 101 -17.58 -0.05 -9.78
C SER A 101 -18.28 -1.39 -9.57
N GLY A 102 -18.28 -1.90 -8.34
CA GLY A 102 -18.89 -3.17 -7.99
C GLY A 102 -19.36 -3.26 -6.54
N VAL A 103 -20.12 -4.31 -6.24
CA VAL A 103 -20.69 -4.58 -4.92
C VAL A 103 -20.60 -6.08 -4.63
N GLY A 104 -19.95 -6.44 -3.53
CA GLY A 104 -19.79 -7.83 -3.12
C GLY A 104 -18.72 -8.61 -3.89
N ASP A 105 -17.96 -7.93 -4.75
CA ASP A 105 -16.97 -8.47 -5.68
C ASP A 105 -15.62 -7.71 -5.61
N GLN A 106 -14.80 -7.83 -6.65
CA GLN A 106 -13.43 -7.29 -6.74
C GLN A 106 -13.24 -6.54 -8.07
N PRO A 107 -12.38 -5.51 -8.11
CA PRO A 107 -11.90 -4.93 -9.36
C PRO A 107 -11.33 -6.00 -10.30
N VAL A 108 -11.43 -5.74 -11.59
CA VAL A 108 -10.98 -6.65 -12.64
C VAL A 108 -9.78 -6.01 -13.35
N LEU A 109 -8.67 -6.74 -13.42
CA LEU A 109 -7.47 -6.34 -14.16
C LEU A 109 -7.73 -6.35 -15.67
N GLY A 110 -6.83 -5.77 -16.45
CA GLY A 110 -7.03 -5.65 -17.91
C GLY A 110 -7.12 -6.98 -18.67
N ASP A 111 -6.70 -8.12 -18.10
CA ASP A 111 -6.90 -9.46 -18.67
C ASP A 111 -8.23 -10.12 -18.28
N GLY A 112 -9.04 -9.47 -17.46
CA GLY A 112 -10.26 -10.06 -16.92
C GLY A 112 -10.06 -10.86 -15.64
N SER A 113 -8.83 -11.00 -15.13
CA SER A 113 -8.59 -11.61 -13.82
C SER A 113 -9.00 -10.66 -12.68
N LEU A 114 -9.33 -11.21 -11.52
CA LEU A 114 -9.70 -10.39 -10.36
C LEU A 114 -8.43 -9.80 -9.73
N LEU A 115 -8.51 -8.55 -9.26
CA LEU A 115 -7.53 -7.97 -8.38
C LEU A 115 -7.36 -8.90 -7.17
N PRO A 116 -6.14 -9.35 -6.85
CA PRO A 116 -5.91 -10.23 -5.72
C PRO A 116 -6.50 -9.63 -4.43
N SER A 117 -7.33 -10.40 -3.72
CA SER A 117 -7.92 -9.94 -2.45
C SER A 117 -7.02 -10.27 -1.28
N HIS A 118 -6.82 -9.28 -0.42
CA HIS A 118 -6.20 -9.37 0.90
C HIS A 118 -7.21 -9.16 2.04
N GLY A 119 -8.48 -9.49 1.80
CA GLY A 119 -9.54 -9.44 2.82
C GLY A 119 -10.37 -8.15 2.83
N ILE A 120 -10.02 -7.17 1.99
CA ILE A 120 -10.81 -5.95 1.80
C ILE A 120 -12.02 -6.18 0.91
N TYR A 121 -11.84 -6.94 -0.19
CA TYR A 121 -12.88 -7.14 -1.19
C TYR A 121 -13.69 -8.42 -0.98
N GLY A 122 -14.96 -8.37 -1.38
CA GLY A 122 -15.91 -9.48 -1.32
C GLY A 122 -17.23 -9.08 -0.65
N ALA A 123 -17.94 -10.06 -0.10
CA ALA A 123 -19.24 -9.85 0.51
C ALA A 123 -19.17 -8.79 1.64
N GLY A 124 -20.00 -7.75 1.53
CA GLY A 124 -20.02 -6.63 2.48
C GLY A 124 -19.17 -5.43 2.09
N THR A 125 -18.46 -5.49 0.96
CA THR A 125 -17.66 -4.39 0.40
C THR A 125 -18.25 -3.89 -0.92
N SER A 126 -18.28 -2.57 -1.10
CA SER A 126 -18.56 -1.90 -2.36
C SER A 126 -17.31 -1.15 -2.79
N TRP A 127 -17.12 -0.95 -4.09
CA TRP A 127 -15.94 -0.23 -4.60
C TRP A 127 -16.25 0.59 -5.85
N VAL A 128 -15.48 1.65 -6.03
CA VAL A 128 -15.44 2.46 -7.26
C VAL A 128 -13.98 2.69 -7.65
N SER A 129 -13.67 2.62 -8.93
CA SER A 129 -12.33 2.91 -9.45
C SER A 129 -12.27 4.29 -10.10
N PHE A 130 -11.08 4.89 -10.06
CA PHE A 130 -10.74 6.12 -10.73
C PHE A 130 -9.61 5.86 -11.71
N GLY A 131 -9.84 6.11 -13.00
CA GLY A 131 -8.82 6.02 -14.04
C GLY A 131 -7.85 7.18 -13.93
N LEU A 132 -6.56 6.88 -13.77
CA LEU A 132 -5.46 7.82 -13.63
C LEU A 132 -4.67 8.00 -14.94
N GLY A 133 -4.92 7.16 -15.94
CA GLY A 133 -4.22 7.15 -17.22
C GLY A 133 -2.89 6.41 -17.16
N ASP A 134 -2.02 6.70 -18.12
CA ASP A 134 -0.72 6.02 -18.25
C ASP A 134 0.36 6.75 -17.44
N PHE A 135 1.25 5.99 -16.81
CA PHE A 135 2.42 6.52 -16.12
C PHE A 135 3.61 6.42 -17.07
N THR A 136 3.88 7.51 -17.77
CA THR A 136 4.90 7.62 -18.83
C THR A 136 6.09 8.50 -18.44
N LEU A 137 6.03 9.18 -17.30
CA LEU A 137 7.06 10.10 -16.83
C LEU A 137 8.10 9.39 -15.96
N THR A 138 9.27 10.03 -15.84
CA THR A 138 10.39 9.61 -14.98
C THR A 138 10.96 10.81 -14.24
N ASP A 139 10.12 11.78 -13.93
CA ASP A 139 10.46 13.12 -13.45
C ASP A 139 10.49 13.24 -11.91
N SER A 140 10.06 12.20 -11.20
CA SER A 140 10.15 12.08 -9.75
C SER A 140 11.16 10.99 -9.37
N MET A 141 11.92 11.20 -8.29
CA MET A 141 12.72 10.11 -7.71
C MET A 141 11.84 9.37 -6.70
N ILE A 142 11.63 8.08 -6.93
CA ILE A 142 10.89 7.19 -6.02
C ILE A 142 11.88 6.26 -5.30
N GLY A 143 11.38 5.60 -4.26
CA GLY A 143 12.08 4.59 -3.47
C GLY A 143 11.07 3.64 -2.86
N ASP A 144 11.47 2.91 -1.82
CA ASP A 144 10.58 2.05 -1.06
C ASP A 144 9.83 2.87 0.01
N PHE A 145 8.53 3.07 -0.18
CA PHE A 145 7.66 3.75 0.77
C PHE A 145 6.95 2.78 1.73
N SER A 146 7.53 1.63 2.11
CA SER A 146 6.96 0.73 3.15
C SER A 146 7.60 0.85 4.54
N VAL A 147 8.52 1.80 4.74
CA VAL A 147 9.19 2.01 6.04
C VAL A 147 8.65 3.24 6.77
N THR A 148 8.73 3.23 8.12
CA THR A 148 8.36 4.35 9.00
C THR A 148 8.97 5.67 8.51
N ALA A 149 8.17 6.47 7.80
CA ALA A 149 8.56 7.59 6.93
C ALA A 149 9.51 7.18 5.79
N PRO A 150 9.34 7.74 4.57
CA PRO A 150 10.20 7.42 3.45
C PRO A 150 11.66 7.68 3.80
N ASP A 151 12.49 6.65 3.69
CA ASP A 151 13.93 6.81 3.80
C ASP A 151 14.40 7.54 2.54
N LEU A 152 14.55 8.86 2.65
CA LEU A 152 14.94 9.70 1.52
C LEU A 152 16.32 9.34 0.95
N SER A 153 17.13 8.59 1.70
CA SER A 153 18.41 8.09 1.21
C SER A 153 18.28 6.92 0.23
N THR A 154 17.08 6.33 0.09
CA THR A 154 16.77 5.26 -0.86
C THR A 154 16.15 5.76 -2.16
N LEU A 155 15.84 7.06 -2.28
CA LEU A 155 15.32 7.65 -3.51
C LEU A 155 16.37 7.55 -4.63
N SER A 156 16.25 6.53 -5.46
CA SER A 156 17.25 6.20 -6.48
C SER A 156 16.65 5.87 -7.84
N THR A 157 15.32 5.86 -7.91
CA THR A 157 14.55 5.22 -8.96
C THR A 157 13.71 6.28 -9.70
N PRO A 158 14.14 6.77 -10.89
CA PRO A 158 13.32 7.64 -11.73
C PRO A 158 11.94 7.09 -12.11
N GLY A 159 10.88 7.60 -11.50
CA GLY A 159 9.50 7.20 -11.75
C GLY A 159 8.57 8.40 -11.89
N GLN A 160 7.27 8.14 -11.76
CA GLN A 160 6.21 9.14 -11.79
C GLN A 160 5.43 9.10 -10.48
N ILE A 161 5.13 10.27 -9.93
CA ILE A 161 4.20 10.43 -8.81
C ILE A 161 2.97 11.15 -9.31
N ASN A 162 1.81 10.50 -9.22
CA ASN A 162 0.52 11.16 -9.39
C ASN A 162 -0.06 11.46 -8.00
N ALA A 163 0.06 12.71 -7.58
CA ALA A 163 -0.46 13.17 -6.29
C ALA A 163 -1.89 13.73 -6.41
N TYR A 164 -2.75 13.36 -5.45
CA TYR A 164 -4.11 13.85 -5.35
C TYR A 164 -4.42 14.30 -3.92
N THR A 165 -5.06 15.45 -3.76
CA THR A 165 -5.79 15.77 -2.54
C THR A 165 -7.08 14.95 -2.56
N VAL A 166 -7.21 14.06 -1.57
CA VAL A 166 -8.36 13.19 -1.37
C VAL A 166 -9.26 13.81 -0.32
N ASP A 167 -10.54 13.99 -0.64
CA ASP A 167 -11.57 14.41 0.30
C ASP A 167 -12.69 13.36 0.36
N ILE A 168 -12.90 12.81 1.56
CA ILE A 168 -13.85 11.73 1.84
C ILE A 168 -15.01 12.27 2.69
N THR A 169 -16.24 12.03 2.27
CA THR A 169 -17.44 12.32 3.08
C THR A 169 -18.39 11.14 3.08
N GLY A 170 -19.10 10.90 4.18
CA GLY A 170 -20.19 9.90 4.27
C GLY A 170 -19.77 8.44 4.51
N TYR A 171 -18.50 8.10 4.36
CA TYR A 171 -17.96 6.75 4.61
C TYR A 171 -17.42 6.62 6.04
N ALA A 172 -18.29 6.20 6.96
CA ALA A 172 -17.98 6.16 8.39
C ALA A 172 -16.97 5.07 8.77
N SER A 173 -16.90 3.99 7.98
CA SER A 173 -15.94 2.89 8.20
C SER A 173 -14.57 3.15 7.57
N GLY A 174 -14.38 4.28 6.89
CA GLY A 174 -13.18 4.57 6.11
C GLY A 174 -13.24 4.02 4.68
N VAL A 175 -12.22 4.35 3.91
CA VAL A 175 -12.04 3.95 2.51
C VAL A 175 -10.64 3.39 2.34
N HIS A 176 -10.58 2.17 1.80
CA HIS A 176 -9.35 1.50 1.44
C HIS A 176 -9.04 1.74 -0.04
N PHE A 177 -7.77 1.96 -0.37
CA PHE A 177 -7.32 2.28 -1.72
C PHE A 177 -6.31 1.25 -2.21
N ASP A 178 -6.51 0.77 -3.45
CA ASP A 178 -5.57 -0.06 -4.18
C ASP A 178 -5.28 0.54 -5.55
N ALA A 179 -4.04 0.45 -6.02
CA ALA A 179 -3.71 0.81 -7.40
C ALA A 179 -3.38 -0.44 -8.23
N TYR A 180 -3.80 -0.45 -9.49
CA TYR A 180 -3.58 -1.59 -10.39
C TYR A 180 -3.58 -1.19 -11.87
N ASP A 181 -3.04 -2.11 -12.69
CA ASP A 181 -3.19 -2.25 -14.15
C ASP A 181 -2.05 -3.11 -14.76
N HIS A 182 -1.32 -2.66 -15.80
CA HIS A 182 -0.31 -3.47 -16.49
C HIS A 182 0.83 -2.69 -17.14
N ILE A 183 1.94 -3.38 -17.34
CA ILE A 183 3.02 -2.96 -18.24
C ILE A 183 2.89 -3.72 -19.56
N LEU A 184 3.03 -3.00 -20.67
CA LEU A 184 3.19 -3.57 -22.01
C LEU A 184 4.68 -3.62 -22.36
N SER A 185 5.21 -4.82 -22.61
CA SER A 185 6.59 -5.01 -23.08
C SER A 185 6.59 -5.84 -24.36
N GLY A 186 6.68 -5.16 -25.50
CA GLY A 186 6.53 -5.78 -26.81
C GLY A 186 5.16 -6.46 -26.96
N ASN A 187 5.15 -7.79 -27.13
CA ASN A 187 3.91 -8.58 -27.23
C ASN A 187 3.46 -9.18 -25.89
N HIS A 188 4.11 -8.82 -24.79
CA HIS A 188 3.85 -9.37 -23.47
C HIS A 188 3.14 -8.34 -22.60
N VAL A 189 2.10 -8.78 -21.89
CA VAL A 189 1.38 -7.97 -20.92
C VAL A 189 1.63 -8.52 -19.53
N SER A 190 2.10 -7.66 -18.63
CA SER A 190 2.33 -8.00 -17.22
C SER A 190 1.37 -7.19 -16.36
N TYR A 191 0.34 -7.84 -15.84
CA TYR A 191 -0.61 -7.21 -14.93
C TYR A 191 0.01 -7.08 -13.54
N LEU A 192 -0.18 -5.90 -12.95
CA LEU A 192 0.45 -5.47 -11.72
C LEU A 192 -0.58 -4.77 -10.83
N PHE A 193 -0.28 -4.79 -9.54
CA PHE A 193 -1.02 -4.09 -8.51
C PHE A 193 -0.03 -3.57 -7.49
N ALA A 194 -0.39 -2.50 -6.79
CA ALA A 194 0.36 -2.06 -5.62
C ALA A 194 0.40 -3.21 -4.62
N PRO A 195 1.59 -3.66 -4.15
CA PRO A 195 1.65 -4.68 -3.12
C PRO A 195 0.80 -4.25 -1.92
N PHE A 196 0.18 -5.21 -1.24
CA PHE A 196 -0.64 -4.92 -0.06
C PHE A 196 0.14 -4.20 1.04
N SER A 197 1.47 -4.37 1.08
CA SER A 197 2.36 -3.62 1.96
C SER A 197 2.56 -2.15 1.58
N HIS A 198 1.84 -1.69 0.57
CA HIS A 198 1.96 -0.38 -0.05
C HIS A 198 0.59 0.14 -0.49
N ASP A 199 -0.48 -0.30 0.17
CA ASP A 199 -1.82 0.24 -0.01
C ASP A 199 -2.08 1.40 0.98
N ALA A 200 -3.27 1.99 0.90
CA ALA A 200 -3.61 3.17 1.70
C ALA A 200 -5.04 3.14 2.22
N GLU A 201 -5.26 3.59 3.44
CA GLU A 201 -6.56 3.71 4.07
C GLU A 201 -6.76 5.12 4.64
N GLY A 202 -7.92 5.71 4.37
CA GLY A 202 -8.26 7.05 4.80
C GLY A 202 -9.71 7.20 5.26
N GLY A 203 -9.92 8.13 6.19
CA GLY A 203 -11.22 8.37 6.80
C GLY A 203 -11.63 7.30 7.81
N GLY A 204 -12.82 7.47 8.40
CA GLY A 204 -13.34 6.57 9.43
C GLY A 204 -12.61 6.65 10.78
N ASN A 205 -13.09 5.87 11.75
CA ASN A 205 -12.34 5.63 12.98
C ASN A 205 -11.38 4.46 12.71
N PRO A 206 -10.07 4.62 12.96
CA PRO A 206 -9.11 3.56 12.66
C PRO A 206 -9.50 2.32 13.48
N PRO A 207 -9.39 1.10 12.92
CA PRO A 207 -9.41 -0.09 13.74
C PRO A 207 -8.30 0.07 14.77
N VAL A 208 -8.68 0.28 16.03
CA VAL A 208 -7.72 0.40 17.14
C VAL A 208 -6.99 -0.93 17.17
N PRO A 209 -5.66 -0.97 16.90
CA PRO A 209 -4.92 -2.22 17.00
C PRO A 209 -5.22 -2.81 18.36
N GLU A 210 -5.72 -4.05 18.39
CA GLU A 210 -6.00 -4.72 19.66
C GLU A 210 -4.71 -4.66 20.48
N PRO A 211 -4.68 -3.92 21.59
CA PRO A 211 -3.42 -3.59 22.19
C PRO A 211 -2.80 -4.90 22.70
N GLY A 212 -1.50 -5.09 22.44
CA GLY A 212 -0.74 -6.26 22.88
C GLY A 212 -0.82 -6.53 24.39
N THR A 213 -1.47 -5.64 25.16
CA THR A 213 -1.95 -5.88 26.52
C THR A 213 -2.81 -7.13 26.65
N ILE A 214 -3.61 -7.59 25.68
CA ILE A 214 -4.33 -8.87 25.83
C ILE A 214 -3.35 -10.05 25.87
N VAL A 215 -2.34 -10.03 24.98
CA VAL A 215 -1.27 -11.04 24.97
C VAL A 215 -0.41 -10.95 26.22
N LEU A 216 -0.06 -9.73 26.65
CA LEU A 216 0.74 -9.49 27.85
C LEU A 216 -0.01 -9.87 29.14
N LEU A 217 -1.31 -9.60 29.21
CA LEU A 217 -2.19 -10.00 30.31
C LEU A 217 -2.32 -11.53 30.36
N GLY A 218 -2.51 -12.17 29.20
CA GLY A 218 -2.54 -13.63 29.08
C GLY A 218 -1.21 -14.27 29.52
N ALA A 219 -0.09 -13.73 29.05
CA ALA A 219 1.25 -14.18 29.44
C ALA A 219 1.52 -13.95 30.94
N GLY A 220 1.06 -12.83 31.50
CA GLY A 220 1.14 -12.52 32.92
C GLY A 220 0.36 -13.51 33.79
N PHE A 221 -0.88 -13.83 33.42
CA PHE A 221 -1.68 -14.84 34.13
C PHE A 221 -1.09 -16.24 34.02
N LEU A 222 -0.56 -16.63 32.85
CA LEU A 222 0.11 -17.91 32.69
C LEU A 222 1.37 -18.00 33.57
N GLY A 223 2.16 -16.91 33.63
CA GLY A 223 3.31 -16.81 34.53
C GLY A 223 2.94 -16.96 36.01
N LEU A 224 1.86 -16.30 36.46
CA LEU A 224 1.34 -16.41 37.83
C LEU A 224 0.84 -17.82 38.15
N ALA A 225 0.15 -18.47 37.21
CA ALA A 225 -0.34 -19.85 37.37
C ALA A 225 0.83 -20.85 37.50
N ILE A 226 1.87 -20.72 36.67
CA ILE A 226 3.09 -21.53 36.75
C ILE A 226 3.80 -21.30 38.08
N TYR A 227 3.94 -20.05 38.52
CA TYR A 227 4.56 -19.69 39.79
C TYR A 227 3.81 -20.27 40.99
N GLY A 228 2.47 -20.13 41.01
CA GLY A 228 1.61 -20.69 42.06
C GLY A 228 1.73 -22.21 42.19
N LYS A 229 1.75 -22.92 41.06
CA LYS A 229 1.90 -24.40 41.04
C LYS A 229 3.25 -24.86 41.59
N ARG A 230 4.33 -24.10 41.37
CA ARG A 230 5.66 -24.41 41.91
C ARG A 230 5.71 -24.24 43.43
N ARG A 231 5.06 -23.21 43.96
CA ARG A 231 5.03 -22.92 45.40
C ARG A 231 4.24 -23.95 46.22
N GLN A 232 3.21 -24.58 45.65
CA GLN A 232 2.44 -25.64 46.33
C GLN A 232 3.19 -26.98 46.40
N ARG A 233 4.30 -27.14 45.67
CA ARG A 233 5.11 -28.37 45.64
C ARG A 233 6.41 -28.27 46.44
N SER A 234 6.66 -27.11 47.07
CA SER A 234 7.76 -26.86 48.01
C SER A 234 7.20 -26.79 49.42
#